data_AF-A0AAW9I8B7-F1
#
_entry.id   AF-A0AAW9I8B7-F1
#
_cell.length_a   1.000
_cell.length_b   1.000
_cell.length_c   1.000
_cell.angle_alpha   90.00
_cell.angle_beta   90.00
_cell.angle_gamma   90.00
#
_symmetry.space_group_name_H-M   'P 1'
#
loop_
_entity.id
_entity.type
_entity.pdbx_description
1 polymer ?
#
loop_
_entity_poly.entity_id
_entity_poly.type
_entity_poly.pdbx_seq_one_letter_code
_entity_poly.pdbx_strand_id
1 'polypeptide(L)'
;DINQEVVDRLNDGKIIIEEPNLEGLVSYVVNQGKLVGSTTPREADVFIISVPTPIKEDKSADMKYVISAVKSIVKYLRKGNIVVLESTSPVGTTEEVVKPIIEEGGLQVGSDILLGYSPERVIPGKIIYEMKSNDRVIGGINEESAKEIEKIYKTIVD
;
A
#
# COMPACT_ATOMS: atom_id res chain seq x y z
N ASP A 1 -10.70 2.91 -1.73
CA ASP A 1 -10.41 3.65 -2.97
C ASP A 1 -11.24 4.92 -2.99
N ILE A 2 -10.79 6.02 -3.59
CA ILE A 2 -11.60 7.25 -3.69
C ILE A 2 -12.76 7.13 -4.68
N ASN A 3 -12.72 6.16 -5.60
CA ASN A 3 -13.78 5.89 -6.55
C ASN A 3 -14.86 5.00 -5.90
N GLN A 4 -16.06 5.56 -5.74
CA GLN A 4 -17.20 4.85 -5.13
C GLN A 4 -17.58 3.58 -5.91
N GLU A 5 -17.51 3.59 -7.25
CA GLU A 5 -17.83 2.42 -8.06
C GLU A 5 -16.88 1.26 -7.77
N VAL A 6 -15.58 1.55 -7.58
CA VAL A 6 -14.58 0.55 -7.20
C VAL A 6 -14.89 -0.06 -5.85
N VAL A 7 -15.28 0.78 -4.88
CA VAL A 7 -15.65 0.35 -3.54
C VAL A 7 -16.91 -0.53 -3.56
N ASP A 8 -17.94 -0.12 -4.30
CA ASP A 8 -19.20 -0.84 -4.39
C ASP A 8 -19.00 -2.21 -5.06
N ARG A 9 -18.27 -2.25 -6.19
CA ARG A 9 -17.95 -3.52 -6.86
C ARG A 9 -17.14 -4.45 -5.99
N LEU A 10 -16.16 -3.94 -5.23
CA LEU A 10 -15.39 -4.75 -4.29
C LEU A 10 -16.29 -5.35 -3.20
N ASN A 11 -17.19 -4.54 -2.62
CA ASN A 11 -18.11 -4.98 -1.57
C ASN A 11 -19.16 -5.98 -2.08
N ASP A 12 -19.48 -5.97 -3.38
CA ASP A 12 -20.26 -7.00 -4.06
C ASP A 12 -19.47 -8.30 -4.33
N GLY A 13 -18.19 -8.37 -3.94
CA GLY A 13 -17.30 -9.50 -4.21
C GLY A 13 -16.84 -9.57 -5.67
N LYS A 14 -16.92 -8.48 -6.42
CA LYS A 14 -16.53 -8.38 -7.84
C LYS A 14 -15.22 -7.63 -7.99
N ILE A 15 -14.53 -7.87 -9.11
CA ILE A 15 -13.30 -7.16 -9.47
C ILE A 15 -13.55 -6.13 -10.57
N ILE A 16 -12.67 -5.12 -10.65
CA ILE A 16 -12.66 -4.09 -11.69
C ILE A 16 -11.53 -4.28 -12.72
N ILE A 17 -10.64 -5.22 -12.45
CA ILE A 17 -9.52 -5.60 -13.31
C ILE A 17 -9.75 -6.99 -13.87
N GLU A 18 -9.10 -7.31 -14.98
CA GLU A 18 -9.09 -8.66 -15.54
C GLU A 18 -7.87 -9.41 -15.02
N GLU A 19 -8.08 -10.33 -14.09
CA GLU A 19 -7.03 -11.19 -13.54
C GLU A 19 -7.58 -12.61 -13.29
N PRO A 20 -6.97 -13.67 -13.88
CA PRO A 20 -7.43 -15.04 -13.69
C PRO A 20 -7.48 -15.44 -12.23
N ASN A 21 -8.58 -16.11 -11.84
CA ASN A 21 -8.84 -16.62 -10.49
C ASN A 21 -9.00 -15.55 -9.39
N LEU A 22 -8.82 -14.25 -9.68
CA LEU A 22 -8.92 -13.20 -8.68
C LEU A 22 -10.35 -12.98 -8.19
N GLU A 23 -11.34 -13.01 -9.09
CA GLU A 23 -12.74 -12.73 -8.73
C GLU A 23 -13.28 -13.73 -7.71
N GLY A 24 -12.99 -15.03 -7.89
CA GLY A 24 -13.38 -16.07 -6.94
C GLY A 24 -12.75 -15.86 -5.56
N LEU A 25 -11.47 -15.46 -5.52
CA LEU A 25 -10.77 -15.16 -4.26
C LEU A 25 -11.37 -13.93 -3.56
N VAL A 26 -11.61 -12.85 -4.30
CA VAL A 26 -12.22 -11.61 -3.78
C VAL A 26 -13.62 -11.90 -3.24
N SER A 27 -14.47 -12.58 -4.01
CA SER A 27 -15.81 -12.98 -3.57
C SER A 27 -15.76 -13.81 -2.29
N TYR A 28 -14.84 -14.77 -2.21
CA TYR A 28 -14.67 -15.60 -1.01
C TYR A 28 -14.30 -14.78 0.23
N VAL A 29 -13.30 -13.89 0.17
CA VAL A 29 -12.84 -13.12 1.34
C VAL A 29 -13.80 -12.01 1.76
N VAL A 30 -14.53 -11.42 0.80
CA VAL A 30 -15.59 -10.43 1.06
C VAL A 30 -16.77 -11.09 1.78
N ASN A 31 -17.21 -12.26 1.33
CA ASN A 31 -18.29 -13.01 2.00
C ASN A 31 -17.92 -13.47 3.42
N GLN A 32 -16.62 -13.58 3.73
CA GLN A 32 -16.13 -13.84 5.09
C GLN A 32 -16.02 -12.57 5.96
N GLY A 33 -16.27 -11.39 5.40
CA GLY A 33 -16.08 -10.11 6.09
C GLY A 33 -14.61 -9.75 6.34
N LYS A 34 -13.67 -10.42 5.68
CA LYS A 34 -12.22 -10.18 5.84
C LYS A 34 -11.69 -9.08 4.92
N LEU A 35 -12.43 -8.74 3.87
CA LEU A 35 -12.13 -7.66 2.96
C LEU A 35 -13.34 -6.74 2.85
N VAL A 36 -13.14 -5.44 3.11
CA VAL A 36 -14.19 -4.43 3.06
C VAL A 36 -13.65 -3.20 2.34
N GLY A 37 -14.33 -2.79 1.27
CA GLY A 37 -14.07 -1.55 0.55
C GLY A 37 -14.59 -0.32 1.30
N SER A 38 -13.82 0.76 1.26
CA SER A 38 -14.20 2.06 1.83
C SER A 38 -13.61 3.21 1.01
N THR A 39 -14.32 4.33 0.96
CA THR A 39 -13.84 5.59 0.37
C THR A 39 -13.02 6.44 1.33
N THR A 40 -13.02 6.07 2.61
CA THR A 40 -12.20 6.71 3.64
C THR A 40 -11.34 5.65 4.35
N PRO A 41 -10.10 6.00 4.76
CA PRO A 41 -9.29 5.10 5.57
C PRO A 41 -9.94 4.81 6.93
N ARG A 42 -9.46 3.74 7.56
CA ARG A 42 -9.84 3.33 8.92
C ARG A 42 -8.56 3.13 9.74
N GLU A 43 -8.71 3.02 11.05
CA GLU A 43 -7.61 2.61 11.92
C GLU A 43 -7.14 1.21 11.53
N ALA A 44 -5.82 1.01 11.51
CA ALA A 44 -5.16 -0.22 11.13
C ALA A 44 -3.77 -0.28 11.76
N ASP A 45 -3.22 -1.49 11.86
CA ASP A 45 -1.82 -1.67 12.30
C ASP A 45 -0.83 -1.37 11.16
N VAL A 46 -1.25 -1.65 9.92
CA VAL A 46 -0.42 -1.53 8.71
C VAL A 46 -1.17 -0.76 7.63
N PHE A 47 -0.51 0.21 7.02
CA PHE A 47 -1.01 1.00 5.89
C PHE A 47 -0.11 0.77 4.67
N ILE A 48 -0.68 0.20 3.61
CA ILE A 48 0.01 -0.03 2.33
C ILE A 48 -0.48 1.00 1.31
N ILE A 49 0.45 1.77 0.74
CA ILE A 49 0.17 2.81 -0.26
C ILE A 49 0.47 2.27 -1.66
N SER A 50 -0.60 1.95 -2.40
CA SER A 50 -0.57 1.35 -3.73
C SER A 50 -1.37 2.15 -4.77
N VAL A 51 -1.19 3.48 -4.76
CA VAL A 51 -1.88 4.42 -5.65
C VAL A 51 -1.07 4.64 -6.95
N PRO A 52 -1.71 5.08 -8.06
CA PRO A 52 -0.99 5.31 -9.31
C PRO A 52 0.02 6.47 -9.18
N THR A 53 1.11 6.38 -9.95
CA THR A 53 2.12 7.44 -10.13
C THR A 53 2.31 7.72 -11.62
N PRO A 54 1.31 8.34 -12.31
CA PRO A 54 1.39 8.60 -13.74
C PRO A 54 2.62 9.41 -14.12
N ILE A 55 3.12 9.23 -15.33
CA ILE A 55 4.25 10.00 -15.85
C ILE A 55 3.74 11.32 -16.43
N LYS A 56 4.33 12.45 -16.04
CA LYS A 56 4.06 13.78 -16.57
C LYS A 56 4.72 13.99 -17.94
N GLU A 57 4.39 15.10 -18.61
CA GLU A 57 4.98 15.49 -19.90
C GLU A 57 6.51 15.62 -19.85
N ASP A 58 7.04 16.09 -18.71
CA ASP A 58 8.49 16.21 -18.46
C ASP A 58 9.17 14.89 -18.07
N LYS A 59 8.44 13.76 -18.17
CA LYS A 59 8.86 12.40 -17.78
C LYS A 59 9.10 12.19 -16.29
N SER A 60 8.74 13.15 -15.43
CA SER A 60 8.74 12.95 -13.99
C SER A 60 7.49 12.18 -13.52
N ALA A 61 7.57 11.52 -12.37
CA ALA A 61 6.42 10.88 -11.77
C ALA A 61 5.47 11.92 -11.13
N ASP A 62 4.17 11.78 -11.36
CA ASP A 62 3.13 12.56 -10.70
C ASP A 62 2.83 11.99 -9.31
N MET A 63 3.48 12.58 -8.31
CA MET A 63 3.39 12.17 -6.91
C MET A 63 2.11 12.65 -6.20
N LYS A 64 1.21 13.37 -6.87
CA LYS A 64 0.01 13.94 -6.21
C LYS A 64 -0.86 12.88 -5.54
N TYR A 65 -0.96 11.69 -6.13
CA TYR A 65 -1.78 10.60 -5.59
C TYR A 65 -1.15 10.02 -4.33
N VAL A 66 0.18 9.80 -4.34
CA VAL A 66 0.92 9.35 -3.16
C VAL A 66 0.80 10.37 -2.03
N ILE A 67 1.04 11.65 -2.32
CA ILE A 67 0.92 12.73 -1.33
C ILE A 67 -0.49 12.78 -0.74
N SER A 68 -1.52 12.71 -1.59
CA SER A 68 -2.93 12.69 -1.16
C SER A 68 -3.24 11.48 -0.28
N ALA A 69 -2.78 10.29 -0.67
CA ALA A 69 -2.98 9.05 0.07
C ALA A 69 -2.32 9.11 1.45
N VAL A 70 -1.05 9.53 1.52
CA VAL A 70 -0.33 9.67 2.80
C VAL A 70 -1.02 10.70 3.70
N LYS A 71 -1.38 11.88 3.18
CA LYS A 71 -2.14 12.89 3.95
C LYS A 71 -3.46 12.35 4.49
N SER A 72 -4.15 11.52 3.71
CA SER A 72 -5.44 10.95 4.13
C SER A 72 -5.33 10.01 5.32
N ILE A 73 -4.20 9.30 5.46
CA ILE A 73 -4.00 8.33 6.55
C ILE A 73 -3.44 8.96 7.82
N VAL A 74 -2.80 10.14 7.77
CA VAL A 74 -2.12 10.78 8.92
C VAL A 74 -2.99 10.81 10.19
N LYS A 75 -4.28 11.18 10.08
CA LYS A 75 -5.18 11.26 11.24
C LYS A 75 -5.51 9.91 11.90
N TYR A 76 -5.26 8.81 11.19
CA TYR A 76 -5.50 7.45 11.66
C TYR A 76 -4.24 6.80 12.23
N LEU A 77 -3.05 7.38 11.97
CA LEU A 77 -1.79 6.85 12.46
C LEU A 77 -1.68 6.97 13.97
N ARG A 78 -1.11 5.93 14.58
CA ARG A 78 -0.80 5.78 16.01
C ARG A 78 0.61 5.22 16.15
N LYS A 79 1.22 5.42 17.33
CA LYS A 79 2.53 4.84 17.64
C LYS A 79 2.50 3.33 17.46
N GLY A 80 3.52 2.78 16.83
CA GLY A 80 3.65 1.36 16.48
C GLY A 80 3.07 0.99 15.12
N ASN A 81 2.38 1.89 14.42
CA ASN A 81 1.89 1.59 13.07
C ASN A 81 3.03 1.48 12.05
N ILE A 82 2.76 0.71 10.99
CA ILE A 82 3.66 0.48 9.88
C ILE A 82 3.06 1.11 8.63
N VAL A 83 3.86 1.89 7.91
CA VAL A 83 3.50 2.47 6.60
C VAL A 83 4.46 1.92 5.56
N VAL A 84 3.90 1.36 4.47
CA VAL A 84 4.69 0.85 3.35
C VAL A 84 4.26 1.52 2.06
N LEU A 85 5.21 2.11 1.34
CA LEU A 85 5.01 2.58 -0.01
C LEU A 85 5.30 1.44 -1.00
N GLU A 86 4.30 1.05 -1.79
CA GLU A 86 4.47 0.08 -2.89
C GLU A 86 4.39 0.74 -4.26
N SER A 87 3.74 1.89 -4.36
CA SER A 87 3.69 2.68 -5.59
C SER A 87 5.09 2.95 -6.12
N THR A 88 5.34 2.56 -7.37
CA THR A 88 6.57 2.90 -8.09
C THR A 88 6.83 4.41 -8.00
N SER A 89 7.97 4.79 -7.44
CA SER A 89 8.26 6.19 -7.15
C SER A 89 9.74 6.52 -7.35
N PRO A 90 10.08 7.81 -7.55
CA PRO A 90 11.48 8.24 -7.61
C PRO A 90 12.24 7.89 -6.33
N VAL A 91 13.55 7.66 -6.46
CA VAL A 91 14.47 7.51 -5.32
C VAL A 91 14.32 8.73 -4.39
N GLY A 92 14.33 8.49 -3.08
CA GLY A 92 14.14 9.53 -2.07
C GLY A 92 12.67 9.77 -1.69
N THR A 93 11.68 9.27 -2.42
CA THR A 93 10.25 9.53 -2.13
C THR A 93 9.85 9.18 -0.69
N THR A 94 10.32 8.04 -0.17
CA THR A 94 10.01 7.63 1.20
C THR A 94 10.54 8.62 2.25
N GLU A 95 11.76 9.13 2.05
CA GLU A 95 12.49 10.00 2.98
C GLU A 95 12.10 11.48 2.84
N GLU A 96 11.90 11.93 1.60
CA GLU A 96 11.76 13.35 1.26
C GLU A 96 10.30 13.77 1.06
N VAL A 97 9.37 12.81 0.86
CA VAL A 97 7.95 13.09 0.63
C VAL A 97 7.07 12.44 1.68
N VAL A 98 7.16 11.11 1.86
CA VAL A 98 6.24 10.38 2.75
C VAL A 98 6.54 10.71 4.22
N LYS A 99 7.81 10.63 4.62
CA LYS A 99 8.23 10.90 6.00
C LYS A 99 7.81 12.30 6.49
N PRO A 100 8.11 13.41 5.78
CA PRO A 100 7.72 14.74 6.25
C PRO A 100 6.22 14.91 6.46
N ILE A 101 5.38 14.33 5.58
CA ILE A 101 3.91 14.40 5.71
C ILE A 101 3.43 13.69 6.98
N ILE A 102 4.05 12.55 7.34
CA ILE A 102 3.73 11.84 8.58
C ILE A 102 4.18 12.65 9.80
N GLU A 103 5.39 13.23 9.75
CA GLU A 103 5.95 14.02 10.85
C GLU A 103 5.21 15.35 11.07
N GLU A 104 4.65 15.96 10.03
CA GLU A 104 3.70 17.09 10.14
C GLU A 104 2.46 16.73 10.98
N GLY A 105 2.10 15.44 11.03
CA GLY A 105 1.04 14.91 11.88
C GLY A 105 1.40 14.76 13.36
N GLY A 106 2.65 15.04 13.74
CA GLY A 106 3.13 14.99 15.13
C GLY A 106 3.67 13.63 15.58
N LEU A 107 3.87 12.68 14.67
CA LEU A 107 4.47 11.36 14.95
C LEU A 107 5.85 11.27 14.31
N GLN A 108 6.84 10.77 15.05
CA GLN A 108 8.21 10.68 14.54
C GLN A 108 8.43 9.38 13.73
N VAL A 109 8.93 9.51 12.50
CA VAL A 109 9.23 8.34 11.66
C VAL A 109 10.55 7.69 12.09
N GLY A 110 10.55 6.36 12.17
CA GLY A 110 11.66 5.54 12.65
C GLY A 110 11.66 5.29 14.16
N SER A 111 10.74 5.90 14.90
CA SER A 111 10.52 5.63 16.33
C SER A 111 9.05 5.41 16.67
N ASP A 112 8.16 6.35 16.32
CA ASP A 112 6.72 6.19 16.52
C ASP A 112 6.06 5.43 15.36
N ILE A 113 6.50 5.70 14.13
CA ILE A 113 5.99 5.05 12.91
C ILE A 113 7.13 4.31 12.21
N LEU A 114 6.90 3.04 11.88
CA LEU A 114 7.82 2.29 11.02
C LEU A 114 7.47 2.58 9.57
N LEU A 115 8.47 2.94 8.76
CA LEU A 115 8.28 3.34 7.38
C LEU A 115 9.21 2.58 6.47
N GLY A 116 8.70 2.14 5.32
CA GLY A 116 9.53 1.55 4.28
C GLY A 116 8.92 1.60 2.89
N TYR A 117 9.69 1.10 1.94
CA TYR A 117 9.36 0.92 0.55
C TYR A 117 9.51 -0.55 0.19
N SER A 118 8.50 -1.10 -0.48
CA SER A 118 8.54 -2.46 -1.02
C SER A 118 7.90 -2.44 -2.40
N PRO A 119 8.68 -2.27 -3.48
CA PRO A 119 8.11 -2.17 -4.82
C PRO A 119 7.37 -3.46 -5.18
N GLU A 120 6.17 -3.30 -5.74
CA GLU A 120 5.44 -4.42 -6.29
C GLU A 120 5.82 -4.64 -7.76
N ARG A 121 5.95 -5.91 -8.17
CA ARG A 121 6.28 -6.30 -9.55
C ARG A 121 5.27 -7.34 -10.01
N VAL A 122 4.32 -6.91 -10.82
CA VAL A 122 3.25 -7.76 -11.33
C VAL A 122 3.28 -7.88 -12.85
N ILE A 123 3.12 -9.11 -13.32
CA ILE A 123 2.82 -9.47 -14.70
C ILE A 123 1.31 -9.74 -14.78
N PRO A 124 0.57 -8.99 -15.62
CA PRO A 124 -0.85 -9.26 -15.85
C PRO A 124 -1.11 -10.72 -16.23
N GLY A 125 -2.12 -11.33 -15.62
CA GLY A 125 -2.46 -12.74 -15.83
C GLY A 125 -1.78 -13.72 -14.87
N LYS A 126 -0.83 -13.26 -14.04
CA LYS A 126 -0.09 -14.10 -13.07
C LYS A 126 0.09 -13.45 -11.69
N ILE A 127 -0.69 -12.41 -11.38
CA ILE A 127 -0.52 -11.57 -10.20
C ILE A 127 -0.51 -12.41 -8.91
N ILE A 128 -1.48 -13.32 -8.74
CA ILE A 128 -1.58 -14.15 -7.53
C ILE A 128 -0.38 -15.09 -7.37
N TYR A 129 0.11 -15.66 -8.47
CA TYR A 129 1.26 -16.56 -8.44
C TYR A 129 2.54 -15.79 -8.09
N GLU A 130 2.73 -14.62 -8.70
CA GLU A 130 3.92 -13.80 -8.51
C GLU A 130 3.99 -13.20 -7.11
N MET A 131 2.86 -12.75 -6.53
CA MET A 131 2.85 -12.24 -5.16
C MET A 131 3.33 -13.27 -4.13
N LYS A 132 3.19 -14.57 -4.43
CA LYS A 132 3.67 -15.66 -3.55
C LYS A 132 5.09 -16.10 -3.85
N SER A 133 5.46 -16.13 -5.13
CA SER A 133 6.67 -16.83 -5.58
C SER A 133 7.86 -15.90 -5.83
N ASN A 134 7.62 -14.60 -6.02
CA ASN A 134 8.70 -13.66 -6.33
C ASN A 134 9.39 -13.18 -5.05
N ASP A 135 10.72 -13.07 -5.12
CA ASP A 135 11.50 -12.38 -4.11
C ASP A 135 10.99 -10.95 -3.94
N ARG A 136 10.77 -10.57 -2.67
CA ARG A 136 10.33 -9.23 -2.32
C ARG A 136 11.49 -8.40 -1.78
N VAL A 137 11.67 -7.22 -2.37
CA VAL A 137 12.68 -6.25 -1.90
C VAL A 137 12.04 -5.37 -0.83
N ILE A 138 12.69 -5.25 0.32
CA ILE A 138 12.21 -4.42 1.43
C ILE A 138 13.29 -3.41 1.80
N GLY A 139 12.95 -2.12 1.72
CA GLY A 139 13.78 -1.02 2.19
C GLY A 139 13.09 -0.28 3.33
N GLY A 140 13.55 -0.47 4.56
CA GLY A 140 13.08 0.32 5.71
C GLY A 140 13.87 1.62 5.87
N ILE A 141 13.26 2.64 6.49
CA ILE A 141 13.94 3.88 6.91
C ILE A 141 15.07 3.61 7.93
N ASN A 142 14.97 2.49 8.63
CA ASN A 142 15.98 1.91 9.52
C ASN A 142 15.84 0.38 9.56
N GLU A 143 16.76 -0.29 10.25
CA GLU A 143 16.79 -1.76 10.34
C GLU A 143 15.54 -2.35 11.01
N GLU A 144 15.01 -1.68 12.02
CA GLU A 144 13.77 -2.09 12.70
C GLU A 144 12.58 -2.08 11.74
N SER A 145 12.40 -0.97 11.01
CA SER A 145 11.34 -0.85 10.01
C SER A 145 11.47 -1.93 8.93
N ALA A 146 12.69 -2.21 8.46
CA ALA A 146 12.91 -3.27 7.48
C ALA A 146 12.49 -4.64 8.01
N LYS A 147 12.86 -4.98 9.26
CA LYS A 147 12.53 -6.26 9.90
C LYS A 147 11.04 -6.44 10.14
N GLU A 148 10.34 -5.42 10.63
CA GLU A 148 8.90 -5.53 10.87
C GLU A 148 8.10 -5.58 9.57
N ILE A 149 8.52 -4.83 8.55
CA ILE A 149 7.92 -4.91 7.21
C ILE A 149 8.16 -6.29 6.58
N GLU A 150 9.33 -6.88 6.77
CA GLU A 150 9.63 -8.25 6.33
C GLU A 150 8.68 -9.28 6.93
N LYS A 151 8.35 -9.16 8.22
CA LYS A 151 7.39 -10.08 8.86
C LYS A 151 6.00 -10.00 8.22
N ILE A 152 5.56 -8.81 7.80
CA ILE A 152 4.27 -8.65 7.11
C ILE A 152 4.30 -9.43 5.78
N TYR A 153 5.32 -9.20 4.95
CA TYR A 153 5.37 -9.83 3.63
C TYR A 153 5.71 -11.33 3.66
N LYS A 154 6.38 -11.81 4.72
CA LYS A 154 6.52 -13.26 4.97
C LYS A 154 5.20 -14.01 5.18
N THR A 155 4.09 -13.30 5.41
CA THR A 155 2.77 -13.95 5.49
C THR A 155 2.18 -14.29 4.13
N ILE A 156 2.72 -13.71 3.05
CA ILE A 156 2.21 -13.87 1.68
C ILE A 156 3.22 -14.54 0.72
N VAL A 157 4.53 -14.37 0.95
CA VAL A 157 5.60 -14.99 0.16
C VAL A 157 5.89 -16.39 0.72
N ASP A 158 6.00 -17.38 -0.17
CA ASP A 158 6.28 -18.79 0.17
C ASP A 158 7.77 -19.07 0.48
#